data_AF-A0A971C3I0-F1
#
_entry.id   AF-A0A971C3I0-F1
#
_cell.length_a   1.000
_cell.length_b   1.000
_cell.length_c   1.000
_cell.angle_alpha   90.00
_cell.angle_beta   90.00
_cell.angle_gamma   90.00
#
_symmetry.space_group_name_H-M   'P 1'
#
loop_
_entity.id
_entity.type
_entity.pdbx_description
1 polymer ?
#
loop_
_entity_poly.entity_id
_entity_poly.type
_entity_poly.pdbx_seq_one_letter_code
_entity_poly.pdbx_strand_id
1 'polypeptide(L)'
;MDAKIIKLNYEEAESIAKKYFLQVSGLSADKVYHDELLTEALQLLEKCKPGIDMTAMITTLDPGAFRDSTIIIGESQFTCTAFQQIEPDKVTTIFAYLMTLGECKAGVTNLAEEYYADLWGDGFLEAGRQILREQIRRYEIKNTDEYYISESFGPGFYGMPLDKLADLIRELDGSNIGLTSEMAEVCAKEKCSGGFFFITNGEGVFPAEECKDCIGHEGGCLFCGGKNLIPSEETCMELLKTYGTPPHVVRHCIAVKETAMRMAKALNENGENLDLSLVQAAALLHDIARTEENHGVKGAIIAEKHGYHQVAKMIKCHMFYATNPYKNNINEQDLLCLADRMVKENKYVGLDNRMQYVLDKLIAAGIDTERVRHRMEENRLIKERIEKTIGKSIDELME
;
A
#
# COMPACT_ATOMS: atom_id res chain seq x y z
N MET A 1 0.53 -23.78 -24.56
CA MET A 1 -0.82 -23.25 -24.34
C MET A 1 -1.02 -22.12 -25.33
N ASP A 2 -2.21 -21.95 -25.90
CA ASP A 2 -2.45 -20.81 -26.79
C ASP A 2 -2.55 -19.55 -25.95
N ALA A 3 -1.49 -18.76 -25.95
CA ALA A 3 -1.41 -17.51 -25.23
C ALA A 3 -1.85 -16.37 -26.14
N LYS A 4 -2.69 -15.47 -25.61
CA LYS A 4 -3.17 -14.30 -26.31
C LYS A 4 -2.52 -13.05 -25.74
N ILE A 5 -1.85 -12.30 -26.61
CA ILE A 5 -1.25 -11.01 -26.27
C ILE A 5 -2.29 -9.90 -26.47
N ILE A 6 -2.40 -9.03 -25.47
CA ILE A 6 -3.35 -7.94 -25.39
C ILE A 6 -2.57 -6.66 -25.08
N LYS A 7 -2.69 -5.67 -25.97
CA LYS A 7 -2.28 -4.30 -25.67
C LYS A 7 -3.38 -3.59 -24.89
N LEU A 8 -3.03 -3.05 -23.73
CA LEU A 8 -3.97 -2.35 -22.88
C LEU A 8 -3.99 -0.88 -23.25
N ASN A 9 -5.19 -0.29 -23.28
CA ASN A 9 -5.37 1.10 -23.68
C ASN A 9 -4.87 2.03 -22.56
N TYR A 10 -3.92 2.91 -22.88
CA TYR A 10 -3.34 3.86 -21.92
C TYR A 10 -4.39 4.81 -21.34
N GLU A 11 -5.29 5.38 -22.15
CA GLU A 11 -6.27 6.37 -21.70
C GLU A 11 -7.28 5.76 -20.72
N GLU A 12 -7.72 4.53 -20.98
CA GLU A 12 -8.56 3.74 -20.08
C GLU A 12 -7.81 3.46 -18.76
N ALA A 13 -6.55 3.04 -18.87
CA ALA A 13 -5.73 2.72 -17.70
C ALA A 13 -5.40 3.95 -16.85
N GLU A 14 -5.15 5.10 -17.48
CA GLU A 14 -4.81 6.35 -16.82
C GLU A 14 -5.96 6.82 -15.92
N SER A 15 -7.22 6.68 -16.35
CA SER A 15 -8.37 7.07 -15.54
C SER A 15 -8.46 6.26 -14.24
N ILE A 16 -8.22 4.95 -14.32
CA ILE A 16 -8.24 4.05 -13.17
C ILE A 16 -7.00 4.28 -12.29
N ALA A 17 -5.82 4.40 -12.90
CA ALA A 17 -4.57 4.66 -12.20
C ALA A 17 -4.62 5.99 -11.42
N LYS A 18 -5.26 7.04 -11.97
CA LYS A 18 -5.48 8.32 -11.26
C LYS A 18 -6.34 8.14 -10.00
N LYS A 19 -7.41 7.34 -10.07
CA LYS A 19 -8.25 7.05 -8.90
C LYS A 19 -7.47 6.30 -7.83
N TYR A 20 -6.73 5.26 -8.24
CA TYR A 20 -5.85 4.50 -7.34
C TYR A 20 -4.80 5.40 -6.69
N PHE A 21 -4.12 6.23 -7.50
CA PHE A 21 -3.12 7.16 -7.03
C PHE A 21 -3.69 8.12 -5.98
N LEU A 22 -4.85 8.74 -6.22
CA LEU A 22 -5.48 9.65 -5.26
C LEU A 22 -5.85 8.92 -3.95
N GLN A 23 -6.39 7.70 -4.05
CA GLN A 23 -6.76 6.89 -2.90
C GLN A 23 -5.53 6.52 -2.03
N VAL A 24 -4.44 6.09 -2.65
CA VAL A 24 -3.25 5.58 -1.95
C VAL A 24 -2.29 6.68 -1.53
N SER A 25 -2.11 7.72 -2.35
CA SER A 25 -1.27 8.88 -2.00
C SER A 25 -1.89 9.74 -0.89
N GLY A 26 -3.22 9.71 -0.76
CA GLY A 26 -3.97 10.58 0.13
C GLY A 26 -4.22 12.00 -0.42
N LEU A 27 -3.75 12.31 -1.64
CA LEU A 27 -4.00 13.57 -2.34
C LEU A 27 -5.44 13.62 -2.89
N SER A 28 -6.01 14.82 -3.03
CA SER A 28 -7.41 15.03 -3.45
C SER A 28 -7.51 16.27 -4.34
N ALA A 29 -8.20 16.15 -5.48
CA ALA A 29 -8.33 17.19 -6.51
C ALA A 29 -9.27 18.36 -6.14
N ASP A 30 -9.93 18.30 -4.99
CA ASP A 30 -10.94 19.30 -4.58
C ASP A 30 -10.33 20.45 -3.75
N LYS A 31 -9.00 20.56 -3.70
CA LYS A 31 -8.28 21.43 -2.74
C LYS A 31 -7.12 22.15 -3.41
N VAL A 32 -7.19 23.48 -3.33
CA VAL A 32 -6.28 24.48 -3.92
C VAL A 32 -4.78 24.20 -3.75
N TYR A 33 -4.37 23.44 -2.72
CA TYR A 33 -2.95 23.16 -2.44
C TYR A 33 -2.53 21.70 -2.63
N HIS A 34 -3.49 20.78 -2.68
CA HIS A 34 -3.20 19.52 -3.34
C HIS A 34 -3.00 19.74 -4.82
N ASP A 35 -3.50 20.84 -5.39
CA ASP A 35 -3.26 21.17 -6.79
C ASP A 35 -1.78 21.24 -7.11
N GLU A 36 -0.90 21.77 -6.25
CA GLU A 36 0.55 21.80 -6.54
C GLU A 36 1.19 20.41 -6.49
N LEU A 37 0.97 19.62 -5.42
CA LEU A 37 1.50 18.26 -5.30
C LEU A 37 0.90 17.30 -6.34
N LEU A 38 -0.38 17.47 -6.66
CA LEU A 38 -1.07 16.75 -7.70
C LEU A 38 -0.57 17.20 -9.06
N THR A 39 -0.29 18.50 -9.27
CA THR A 39 0.34 19.01 -10.49
C THR A 39 1.73 18.42 -10.65
N GLU A 40 2.56 18.39 -9.61
CA GLU A 40 3.87 17.73 -9.64
C GLU A 40 3.75 16.24 -9.98
N ALA A 41 2.83 15.53 -9.31
CA ALA A 41 2.58 14.11 -9.58
C ALA A 41 2.05 13.85 -10.99
N LEU A 42 1.18 14.71 -11.51
CA LEU A 42 0.64 14.64 -12.89
C LEU A 42 1.70 15.02 -13.92
N GLN A 43 2.55 16.01 -13.65
CA GLN A 43 3.70 16.33 -14.50
C GLN A 43 4.68 15.15 -14.56
N LEU A 44 4.89 14.48 -13.43
CA LEU A 44 5.70 13.25 -13.39
C LEU A 44 5.06 12.13 -14.22
N LEU A 45 3.74 11.99 -14.15
CA LEU A 45 2.99 11.05 -15.00
C LEU A 45 3.21 11.35 -16.48
N GLU A 46 3.13 12.62 -16.91
CA GLU A 46 3.41 13.01 -18.31
C GLU A 46 4.86 12.68 -18.72
N LYS A 47 5.82 12.71 -17.80
CA LYS A 47 7.20 12.24 -18.06
C LYS A 47 7.29 10.72 -18.21
N CYS A 48 6.50 9.94 -17.46
CA CYS A 48 6.47 8.48 -17.58
C CYS A 48 5.70 7.98 -18.80
N LYS A 49 4.66 8.70 -19.21
CA LYS A 49 3.74 8.33 -20.29
C LYS A 49 4.40 7.76 -21.55
N PRO A 50 5.51 8.33 -22.10
CA PRO A 50 6.13 7.79 -23.31
C PRO A 50 6.71 6.37 -23.16
N GLY A 51 7.04 5.94 -21.94
CA GLY A 51 7.59 4.61 -21.68
C GLY A 51 6.56 3.61 -21.15
N ILE A 52 5.32 4.05 -20.88
CA ILE A 52 4.22 3.18 -20.49
C ILE A 52 3.67 2.51 -21.76
N ASP A 53 3.94 1.22 -21.91
CA ASP A 53 3.48 0.37 -23.01
C ASP A 53 2.88 -0.93 -22.47
N MET A 54 1.72 -0.78 -21.85
CA MET A 54 1.07 -1.85 -21.11
C MET A 54 0.70 -3.02 -22.02
N THR A 55 1.31 -4.17 -21.73
CA THR A 55 1.11 -5.40 -22.49
C THR A 55 0.80 -6.52 -21.54
N ALA A 56 -0.33 -7.18 -21.77
CA ALA A 56 -0.71 -8.38 -21.06
C ALA A 56 -0.68 -9.59 -21.99
N MET A 57 -0.41 -10.75 -21.42
CA MET A 57 -0.59 -12.04 -22.05
C MET A 57 -1.50 -12.86 -21.16
N ILE A 58 -2.53 -13.47 -21.76
CA ILE A 58 -3.46 -14.36 -21.05
C ILE A 58 -3.46 -15.73 -21.69
N THR A 59 -3.66 -16.76 -20.89
CA THR A 59 -3.94 -18.10 -21.38
C THR A 59 -5.02 -18.75 -20.52
N THR A 60 -5.82 -19.59 -21.16
CA THR A 60 -6.88 -20.34 -20.49
C THR A 60 -6.30 -21.66 -19.97
N LEU A 61 -6.55 -21.94 -18.70
CA LEU A 61 -6.25 -23.22 -18.08
C LEU A 61 -7.54 -24.02 -17.90
N ASP A 62 -7.40 -25.35 -18.01
CA ASP A 62 -8.47 -26.29 -17.68
C ASP A 62 -8.81 -26.19 -16.18
N PRO A 63 -10.09 -26.30 -15.77
CA PRO A 63 -10.47 -26.28 -14.36
C PRO A 63 -9.75 -27.33 -13.50
N GLY A 64 -9.41 -28.49 -14.09
CA GLY A 64 -8.63 -29.54 -13.43
C GLY A 64 -7.19 -29.15 -13.10
N ALA A 65 -6.69 -28.02 -13.61
CA ALA A 65 -5.43 -27.43 -13.18
C ALA A 65 -5.50 -26.94 -11.72
N PHE A 66 -6.71 -26.68 -11.20
CA PHE A 66 -6.92 -26.30 -9.80
C PHE A 66 -7.42 -27.50 -8.99
N ARG A 67 -6.58 -27.98 -8.08
CA ARG A 67 -6.91 -29.08 -7.16
C ARG A 67 -6.21 -28.86 -5.83
N ASP A 68 -6.86 -29.28 -4.74
CA ASP A 68 -6.32 -29.14 -3.38
C ASP A 68 -5.83 -27.70 -3.09
N SER A 69 -6.64 -26.70 -3.49
CA SER A 69 -6.34 -25.27 -3.36
C SER A 69 -5.00 -24.84 -3.96
N THR A 70 -4.58 -25.50 -5.04
CA THR A 70 -3.32 -25.26 -5.73
C THR A 70 -3.55 -25.29 -7.24
N ILE A 71 -3.03 -24.30 -7.96
CA ILE A 71 -2.96 -24.31 -9.41
C ILE A 71 -1.65 -24.98 -9.83
N ILE A 72 -1.73 -25.94 -10.74
CA ILE A 72 -0.58 -26.67 -11.26
C ILE A 72 -0.43 -26.40 -12.75
N ILE A 73 0.75 -25.92 -13.14
CA ILE A 73 1.11 -25.60 -14.52
C ILE A 73 2.49 -26.18 -14.79
N GLY A 74 2.57 -27.15 -15.69
CA GLY A 74 3.83 -27.86 -15.95
C GLY A 74 4.37 -28.51 -14.67
N GLU A 75 5.57 -28.10 -14.26
CA GLU A 75 6.22 -28.56 -13.02
C GLU A 75 6.01 -27.60 -11.84
N SER A 76 5.41 -26.43 -12.10
CA SER A 76 5.26 -25.36 -11.13
C SER A 76 3.92 -25.45 -10.39
N GLN A 77 3.95 -25.08 -9.11
CA GLN A 77 2.78 -25.06 -8.23
C GLN A 77 2.57 -23.64 -7.69
N PHE A 78 1.33 -23.18 -7.76
CA PHE A 78 0.90 -21.87 -7.30
C PHE A 78 -0.21 -22.04 -6.27
N THR A 79 0.04 -21.62 -5.05
CA THR A 79 -0.97 -21.65 -3.99
C THR A 79 -0.90 -20.36 -3.20
N CYS A 80 -2.04 -20.01 -2.62
CA CYS A 80 -2.18 -18.89 -1.71
C CYS A 80 -3.33 -19.18 -0.74
N THR A 81 -3.39 -18.46 0.37
CA THR A 81 -4.37 -18.77 1.43
C THR A 81 -5.80 -18.51 0.98
N ALA A 82 -6.00 -17.62 0.00
CA ALA A 82 -7.30 -17.34 -0.61
C ALA A 82 -7.90 -18.53 -1.36
N PHE A 83 -7.08 -19.41 -1.95
CA PHE A 83 -7.56 -20.53 -2.76
C PHE A 83 -8.37 -21.56 -1.97
N GLN A 84 -8.28 -21.56 -0.64
CA GLN A 84 -9.07 -22.45 0.21
C GLN A 84 -10.56 -22.09 0.25
N GLN A 85 -10.93 -20.86 -0.12
CA GLN A 85 -12.33 -20.42 -0.16
C GLN A 85 -13.00 -20.74 -1.50
N ILE A 86 -12.21 -21.03 -2.53
CA ILE A 86 -12.70 -21.29 -3.86
C ILE A 86 -13.15 -22.76 -3.94
N GLU A 87 -14.44 -22.97 -4.08
CA GLU A 87 -15.02 -24.30 -4.30
C GLU A 87 -14.63 -24.83 -5.69
N PRO A 88 -13.81 -25.90 -5.81
CA PRO A 88 -13.31 -26.36 -7.11
C PRO A 88 -14.43 -26.74 -8.09
N ASP A 89 -15.52 -27.34 -7.58
CA ASP A 89 -16.66 -27.78 -8.40
C ASP A 89 -17.44 -26.62 -9.03
N LYS A 90 -17.25 -25.38 -8.54
CA LYS A 90 -17.87 -24.18 -9.12
C LYS A 90 -16.99 -23.52 -10.17
N VAL A 91 -15.71 -23.86 -10.26
CA VAL A 91 -14.76 -23.25 -11.20
C VAL A 91 -15.01 -23.79 -12.61
N THR A 92 -15.36 -22.89 -13.53
CA THR A 92 -15.61 -23.24 -14.93
C THR A 92 -14.42 -22.98 -15.83
N THR A 93 -13.64 -21.95 -15.52
CA THR A 93 -12.46 -21.55 -16.29
C THR A 93 -11.47 -20.84 -15.39
N ILE A 94 -10.17 -21.02 -15.65
CA ILE A 94 -9.10 -20.26 -14.98
C ILE A 94 -8.30 -19.54 -16.07
N PHE A 95 -8.05 -18.26 -15.89
CA PHE A 95 -7.15 -17.49 -16.75
C PHE A 95 -5.86 -17.21 -16.03
N ALA A 96 -4.74 -17.69 -16.55
CA ALA A 96 -3.42 -17.28 -16.11
C ALA A 96 -2.93 -16.11 -16.96
N TYR A 97 -2.26 -15.14 -16.35
CA TYR A 97 -1.76 -13.97 -17.07
C TYR A 97 -0.38 -13.51 -16.61
N LEU A 98 0.30 -12.83 -17.52
CA LEU A 98 1.46 -11.98 -17.26
C LEU A 98 1.17 -10.59 -17.83
N MET A 99 1.73 -9.57 -17.20
CA MET A 99 1.58 -8.20 -17.64
C MET A 99 2.84 -7.41 -17.33
N THR A 100 3.23 -6.57 -18.27
CA THR A 100 4.30 -5.59 -18.11
C THR A 100 3.74 -4.18 -18.32
N LEU A 101 4.22 -3.23 -17.54
CA LEU A 101 3.93 -1.81 -17.72
C LEU A 101 4.76 -1.18 -18.85
N GLY A 102 5.92 -1.77 -19.17
CA GLY A 102 7.00 -1.07 -19.87
C GLY A 102 7.91 -0.32 -18.90
N GLU A 103 8.49 0.80 -19.32
CA GLU A 103 9.47 1.56 -18.52
C GLU A 103 8.91 2.92 -18.08
N CYS A 104 8.59 3.11 -16.79
CA CYS A 104 8.27 4.43 -16.23
C CYS A 104 9.56 5.22 -15.96
N LYS A 105 10.15 5.84 -16.99
CA LYS A 105 11.37 6.64 -16.89
C LYS A 105 11.06 8.11 -16.58
N ALA A 106 10.73 8.42 -15.34
CA ALA A 106 10.37 9.78 -14.95
C ALA A 106 11.57 10.75 -14.78
N GLY A 107 12.81 10.25 -14.76
CA GLY A 107 13.99 11.06 -14.47
C GLY A 107 13.91 11.74 -13.11
N VAL A 108 13.63 10.94 -12.07
CA VAL A 108 13.36 11.44 -10.72
C VAL A 108 14.55 12.20 -10.14
N THR A 109 14.26 13.35 -9.56
CA THR A 109 15.26 14.29 -9.01
C THR A 109 15.26 14.32 -7.49
N ASN A 110 14.21 13.80 -6.87
CA ASN A 110 14.02 13.78 -5.42
C ASN A 110 13.14 12.61 -4.97
N LEU A 111 13.14 12.35 -3.65
CA LEU A 111 12.44 11.22 -3.02
C LEU A 111 10.91 11.27 -3.19
N ALA A 112 10.30 12.45 -3.31
CA ALA A 112 8.85 12.56 -3.51
C ALA A 112 8.46 12.14 -4.92
N GLU A 113 9.25 12.52 -5.93
CA GLU A 113 9.08 12.05 -7.30
C GLU A 113 9.31 10.53 -7.41
N GLU A 114 10.29 9.96 -6.70
CA GLU A 114 10.49 8.51 -6.67
C GLU A 114 9.27 7.79 -6.10
N TYR A 115 8.71 8.28 -4.98
CA TYR A 115 7.48 7.76 -4.39
C TYR A 115 6.27 7.87 -5.34
N TYR A 116 6.09 9.01 -6.01
CA TYR A 116 4.98 9.18 -6.94
C TYR A 116 5.12 8.30 -8.19
N ALA A 117 6.33 8.13 -8.73
CA ALA A 117 6.58 7.22 -9.84
C ALA A 117 6.25 5.76 -9.45
N ASP A 118 6.62 5.36 -8.24
CA ASP A 118 6.30 4.03 -7.69
C ASP A 118 4.78 3.82 -7.60
N LEU A 119 4.06 4.79 -7.03
CA LEU A 119 2.60 4.77 -6.94
C LEU A 119 1.90 4.77 -8.31
N TRP A 120 2.42 5.52 -9.29
CA TRP A 120 1.89 5.48 -10.65
C TRP A 120 2.07 4.09 -11.24
N GLY A 121 3.26 3.49 -11.10
CA GLY A 121 3.52 2.13 -11.55
C GLY A 121 2.53 1.12 -10.98
N ASP A 122 2.29 1.18 -9.66
CA ASP A 122 1.32 0.31 -8.98
C ASP A 122 -0.11 0.57 -9.47
N GLY A 123 -0.48 1.83 -9.64
CA GLY A 123 -1.79 2.25 -10.14
C GLY A 123 -2.06 1.77 -11.57
N PHE A 124 -1.07 1.79 -12.45
CA PHE A 124 -1.22 1.24 -13.80
C PHE A 124 -1.26 -0.28 -13.82
N LEU A 125 -0.49 -0.97 -12.96
CA LEU A 125 -0.62 -2.42 -12.82
C LEU A 125 -2.01 -2.81 -12.31
N GLU A 126 -2.58 -2.04 -11.38
CA GLU A 126 -3.95 -2.26 -10.91
C GLU A 126 -4.98 -1.99 -12.01
N ALA A 127 -4.85 -0.86 -12.72
CA ALA A 127 -5.69 -0.54 -13.85
C ALA A 127 -5.64 -1.62 -14.93
N GLY A 128 -4.45 -2.14 -15.22
CA GLY A 128 -4.26 -3.19 -16.21
C GLY A 128 -4.97 -4.49 -15.84
N ARG A 129 -4.93 -4.88 -14.55
CA ARG A 129 -5.68 -6.05 -14.05
C ARG A 129 -7.19 -5.87 -14.20
N GLN A 130 -7.72 -4.68 -13.88
CA GLN A 130 -9.14 -4.38 -14.01
C GLN A 130 -9.60 -4.40 -15.47
N ILE A 131 -8.84 -3.76 -16.38
CA ILE A 131 -9.11 -3.78 -17.82
C ILE A 131 -9.07 -5.21 -18.34
N LEU A 132 -8.08 -6.00 -17.93
CA LEU A 132 -7.92 -7.38 -18.37
C LEU A 132 -9.10 -8.25 -17.91
N ARG A 133 -9.54 -8.10 -16.66
CA ARG A 133 -10.73 -8.77 -16.11
C ARG A 133 -11.99 -8.45 -16.90
N GLU A 134 -12.20 -7.17 -17.26
CA GLU A 134 -13.33 -6.74 -18.07
C GLU A 134 -13.21 -7.23 -19.54
N GLN A 135 -12.01 -7.37 -20.07
CA GLN A 135 -11.82 -7.98 -21.39
C GLN A 135 -12.11 -9.49 -21.39
N ILE A 136 -11.69 -10.23 -20.36
CA ILE A 136 -12.03 -11.65 -20.18
C ILE A 136 -13.56 -11.82 -20.21
N ARG A 137 -14.28 -10.93 -19.52
CA ARG A 137 -15.75 -10.87 -19.54
C ARG A 137 -16.34 -10.77 -20.94
N ARG A 138 -15.67 -10.05 -21.85
CA ARG A 138 -16.13 -9.85 -23.24
C ARG A 138 -15.76 -11.00 -24.18
N TYR A 139 -14.70 -11.77 -23.89
CA TYR A 139 -14.20 -12.83 -24.78
C TYR A 139 -14.93 -14.17 -24.63
N GLU A 140 -15.20 -14.61 -23.40
CA GLU A 140 -15.72 -15.96 -23.13
C GLU A 140 -17.25 -16.04 -23.14
N ILE A 141 -17.94 -14.90 -23.03
CA ILE A 141 -19.30 -14.90 -22.50
C ILE A 141 -20.30 -14.60 -23.61
N LYS A 142 -20.74 -15.68 -24.26
CA LYS A 142 -21.82 -15.68 -25.26
C LYS A 142 -23.19 -16.08 -24.69
N ASN A 143 -23.27 -16.50 -23.41
CA ASN A 143 -24.48 -17.05 -22.79
C ASN A 143 -24.85 -16.39 -21.45
N THR A 144 -26.14 -16.45 -21.12
CA THR A 144 -26.88 -15.64 -20.13
C THR A 144 -26.96 -16.20 -18.71
N ASP A 145 -26.15 -17.20 -18.35
CA ASP A 145 -26.17 -17.75 -16.98
C ASP A 145 -25.44 -16.80 -16.00
N GLU A 146 -25.83 -16.81 -14.72
CA GLU A 146 -25.12 -16.05 -13.69
C GLU A 146 -23.71 -16.62 -13.48
N TYR A 147 -22.69 -15.83 -13.79
CA TYR A 147 -21.28 -16.15 -13.56
C TYR A 147 -20.60 -15.04 -12.78
N TYR A 148 -19.51 -15.37 -12.11
CA TYR A 148 -18.64 -14.42 -11.44
C TYR A 148 -17.20 -14.57 -11.93
N ILE A 149 -16.49 -13.45 -12.11
CA ILE A 149 -15.06 -13.41 -12.41
C ILE A 149 -14.35 -12.84 -11.20
N SER A 150 -13.37 -13.53 -10.64
CA SER A 150 -12.63 -13.05 -9.48
C SER A 150 -11.80 -11.81 -9.75
N GLU A 151 -11.37 -11.14 -8.69
CA GLU A 151 -10.15 -10.33 -8.71
C GLU A 151 -8.92 -11.20 -9.02
N SER A 152 -7.80 -10.56 -9.35
CA SER A 152 -6.55 -11.29 -9.64
C SER A 152 -5.95 -11.89 -8.37
N PHE A 153 -5.56 -13.16 -8.43
CA PHE A 153 -4.71 -13.84 -7.45
C PHE A 153 -3.32 -14.05 -8.04
N GLY A 154 -2.24 -13.79 -7.32
CA GLY A 154 -0.92 -14.03 -7.89
C GLY A 154 0.23 -13.67 -6.95
N PRO A 155 1.48 -13.88 -7.41
CA PRO A 155 2.69 -13.57 -6.64
C PRO A 155 2.64 -12.14 -6.09
N GLY A 156 2.85 -11.98 -4.78
CA GLY A 156 2.74 -10.69 -4.08
C GLY A 156 1.34 -10.35 -3.55
N PHE A 157 0.31 -11.15 -3.86
CA PHE A 157 -1.06 -11.00 -3.36
C PHE A 157 -1.52 -12.25 -2.59
N TYR A 158 -2.41 -12.06 -1.61
CA TYR A 158 -3.04 -13.15 -0.84
C TYR A 158 -2.05 -14.16 -0.22
N GLY A 159 -0.82 -13.72 0.05
CA GLY A 159 0.26 -14.54 0.58
C GLY A 159 0.93 -15.49 -0.41
N MET A 160 0.74 -15.32 -1.72
CA MET A 160 1.53 -16.04 -2.71
C MET A 160 2.96 -15.48 -2.73
N PRO A 161 4.00 -16.31 -2.56
CA PRO A 161 5.39 -15.85 -2.58
C PRO A 161 5.76 -15.14 -3.88
N LEU A 162 6.52 -14.03 -3.78
CA LEU A 162 6.87 -13.20 -4.94
C LEU A 162 7.80 -13.93 -5.93
N ASP A 163 8.63 -14.84 -5.44
CA ASP A 163 9.52 -15.68 -6.26
C ASP A 163 8.76 -16.58 -7.24
N LYS A 164 7.47 -16.90 -6.95
CA LYS A 164 6.57 -17.59 -7.89
C LYS A 164 6.32 -16.82 -9.18
N LEU A 165 6.63 -15.52 -9.24
CA LEU A 165 6.56 -14.78 -10.49
C LEU A 165 7.54 -15.32 -11.54
N ALA A 166 8.74 -15.76 -11.12
CA ALA A 166 9.71 -16.39 -12.02
C ALA A 166 9.19 -17.70 -12.61
N ASP A 167 8.54 -18.52 -11.77
CA ASP A 167 7.89 -19.76 -12.18
C ASP A 167 6.78 -19.46 -13.20
N LEU A 168 5.93 -18.46 -12.93
CA LEU A 168 4.84 -18.10 -13.83
C LEU A 168 5.34 -17.54 -15.17
N ILE A 169 6.39 -16.72 -15.15
CA ILE A 169 7.05 -16.21 -16.36
C ILE A 169 7.58 -17.36 -17.22
N ARG A 170 8.17 -18.39 -16.59
CA ARG A 170 8.68 -19.57 -17.29
C ARG A 170 7.55 -20.40 -17.90
N GLU A 171 6.53 -20.75 -17.11
CA GLU A 171 5.45 -21.64 -17.56
C GLU A 171 4.58 -21.03 -18.66
N LEU A 172 4.39 -19.71 -18.65
CA LEU A 172 3.58 -19.02 -19.65
C LEU A 172 4.39 -18.48 -20.83
N ASP A 173 5.70 -18.72 -20.86
CA ASP A 173 6.63 -18.19 -21.86
C ASP A 173 6.54 -16.65 -21.98
N GLY A 174 6.85 -15.97 -20.87
CA GLY A 174 6.80 -14.52 -20.75
C GLY A 174 7.72 -13.77 -21.72
N SER A 175 8.63 -14.46 -22.40
CA SER A 175 9.49 -13.89 -23.45
C SER A 175 8.67 -13.23 -24.57
N ASN A 176 7.45 -13.73 -24.80
CA ASN A 176 6.51 -13.20 -25.78
C ASN A 176 6.02 -11.77 -25.49
N ILE A 177 6.15 -11.30 -24.24
CA ILE A 177 5.87 -9.92 -23.85
C ILE A 177 7.11 -9.22 -23.26
N GLY A 178 8.30 -9.77 -23.53
CA GLY A 178 9.57 -9.19 -23.08
C GLY A 178 9.91 -9.41 -21.61
N LEU A 179 9.29 -10.38 -20.94
CA LEU A 179 9.62 -10.76 -19.56
C LEU A 179 10.50 -12.02 -19.54
N THR A 180 11.54 -12.01 -18.71
CA THR A 180 12.39 -13.19 -18.46
C THR A 180 12.34 -13.60 -16.98
N SER A 181 12.69 -14.84 -16.67
CA SER A 181 12.70 -15.33 -15.28
C SER A 181 13.73 -14.59 -14.41
N GLU A 182 14.84 -14.12 -15.01
CA GLU A 182 15.85 -13.28 -14.36
C GLU A 182 15.30 -11.90 -14.00
N MET A 183 14.30 -11.40 -14.75
CA MET A 183 13.62 -10.14 -14.45
C MET A 183 12.65 -10.26 -13.28
N ALA A 184 12.33 -11.45 -12.76
CA ALA A 184 11.41 -11.59 -11.62
C ALA A 184 11.92 -10.90 -10.35
N GLU A 185 13.23 -10.95 -10.09
CA GLU A 185 13.87 -10.20 -8.98
C GLU A 185 13.92 -8.68 -9.27
N VAL A 186 13.95 -8.30 -10.56
CA VAL A 186 13.99 -6.92 -11.05
C VAL A 186 12.59 -6.32 -11.24
N CYS A 187 11.52 -7.12 -11.22
CA CYS A 187 10.15 -6.69 -11.47
C CYS A 187 9.63 -5.68 -10.45
N ALA A 188 10.28 -5.55 -9.28
CA ALA A 188 10.05 -4.44 -8.36
C ALA A 188 10.39 -3.06 -8.99
N LYS A 189 11.36 -3.00 -9.90
CA LYS A 189 11.81 -1.79 -10.61
C LYS A 189 11.18 -1.61 -11.98
N GLU A 190 10.97 -2.69 -12.72
CA GLU A 190 10.40 -2.65 -14.09
C GLU A 190 8.87 -2.85 -14.12
N LYS A 191 8.22 -2.89 -12.95
CA LYS A 191 6.77 -2.93 -12.75
C LYS A 191 6.10 -3.95 -13.69
N CYS A 192 6.27 -5.22 -13.35
CA CYS A 192 5.56 -6.34 -13.97
C CYS A 192 4.62 -7.01 -12.95
N SER A 193 3.62 -7.74 -13.43
CA SER A 193 2.74 -8.55 -12.56
C SER A 193 2.26 -9.81 -13.29
N GLY A 194 1.86 -10.81 -12.53
CA GLY A 194 1.27 -12.03 -13.06
C GLY A 194 0.30 -12.64 -12.06
N GLY A 195 -0.57 -13.52 -12.52
CA GLY A 195 -1.54 -14.14 -11.65
C GLY A 195 -2.64 -14.92 -12.39
N PHE A 196 -3.77 -15.03 -11.72
CA PHE A 196 -4.88 -15.91 -12.04
C PHE A 196 -6.21 -15.20 -11.82
N PHE A 197 -7.13 -15.34 -12.77
CA PHE A 197 -8.54 -15.03 -12.59
C PHE A 197 -9.36 -16.33 -12.64
N PHE A 198 -10.30 -16.48 -11.72
CA PHE A 198 -11.25 -17.60 -11.70
C PHE A 198 -12.58 -17.15 -12.27
N ILE A 199 -13.19 -17.98 -13.11
CA ILE A 199 -14.58 -17.88 -13.50
C ILE A 199 -15.35 -18.99 -12.78
N THR A 200 -16.45 -18.63 -12.12
CA THR A 200 -17.32 -19.58 -11.43
C THR A 200 -18.77 -19.46 -11.87
N ASN A 201 -19.51 -20.57 -11.78
CA ASN A 201 -20.97 -20.55 -11.86
C ASN A 201 -21.55 -19.96 -10.56
N GLY A 202 -22.28 -18.85 -10.69
CA GLY A 202 -22.77 -18.06 -9.55
C GLY A 202 -21.68 -17.28 -8.80
N GLU A 203 -22.11 -16.52 -7.79
CA GLU A 203 -21.21 -15.79 -6.87
C GLU A 203 -20.53 -16.81 -5.95
N GLY A 204 -19.29 -17.20 -6.29
CA GLY A 204 -18.46 -18.04 -5.43
C GLY A 204 -18.12 -17.34 -4.11
N VAL A 205 -17.66 -18.11 -3.12
CA VAL A 205 -17.09 -17.52 -1.89
C VAL A 205 -15.67 -17.05 -2.22
N PHE A 206 -15.53 -15.76 -2.48
CA PHE A 206 -14.22 -15.13 -2.72
C PHE A 206 -13.75 -14.38 -1.47
N PRO A 207 -12.43 -14.30 -1.25
CA PRO A 207 -11.89 -13.51 -0.14
C PRO A 207 -12.26 -12.03 -0.27
N ALA A 208 -12.37 -11.36 0.87
CA ALA A 208 -12.57 -9.91 0.92
C ALA A 208 -11.45 -9.17 0.17
N GLU A 209 -11.80 -8.07 -0.50
CA GLU A 209 -10.86 -7.22 -1.26
C GLU A 209 -9.66 -6.76 -0.40
N GLU A 210 -9.91 -6.56 0.90
CA GLU A 210 -8.91 -6.22 1.92
C GLU A 210 -7.77 -7.27 2.04
N CYS A 211 -7.99 -8.51 1.59
CA CYS A 211 -6.98 -9.58 1.57
C CYS A 211 -6.07 -9.54 0.34
N LYS A 212 -6.39 -8.74 -0.69
CA LYS A 212 -5.61 -8.61 -1.91
C LYS A 212 -4.17 -8.24 -1.59
N ASP A 213 -4.00 -7.16 -0.82
CA ASP A 213 -2.70 -6.65 -0.40
C ASP A 213 -2.13 -7.40 0.83
N CYS A 214 -2.72 -8.54 1.22
CA CYS A 214 -2.25 -9.34 2.35
C CYS A 214 -1.06 -10.20 1.92
N ILE A 215 0.10 -9.99 2.54
CA ILE A 215 1.33 -10.73 2.24
C ILE A 215 1.51 -11.96 3.14
N GLY A 216 0.43 -12.71 3.37
CA GLY A 216 0.43 -13.94 4.18
C GLY A 216 1.60 -14.89 3.85
N HIS A 217 1.97 -15.76 4.77
CA HIS A 217 3.03 -16.76 4.54
C HIS A 217 2.55 -18.15 4.94
N GLU A 218 3.28 -19.22 4.57
CA GLU A 218 2.90 -20.63 4.83
C GLU A 218 2.61 -20.96 6.31
N GLY A 219 3.08 -20.10 7.23
CA GLY A 219 2.80 -20.20 8.67
C GLY A 219 1.47 -19.57 9.10
N GLY A 220 0.68 -19.00 8.19
CA GLY A 220 -0.67 -18.52 8.48
C GLY A 220 -1.44 -17.97 7.28
N CYS A 221 -2.58 -18.61 6.97
CA CYS A 221 -3.94 -18.08 7.12
C CYS A 221 -5.02 -19.15 6.79
N LEU A 222 -5.96 -19.40 7.72
CA LEU A 222 -7.36 -19.78 7.47
C LEU A 222 -8.19 -18.60 8.01
N PHE A 223 -8.41 -17.59 7.15
CA PHE A 223 -8.89 -16.22 7.43
C PHE A 223 -8.07 -15.32 8.42
N CYS A 224 -7.56 -15.80 9.57
CA CYS A 224 -6.71 -14.98 10.48
C CYS A 224 -5.80 -15.81 11.42
N GLY A 225 -5.55 -17.07 11.09
CA GLY A 225 -4.39 -17.80 11.61
C GLY A 225 -3.04 -17.30 11.05
N GLY A 226 -3.07 -16.39 10.07
CA GLY A 226 -2.00 -15.54 9.57
C GLY A 226 -2.32 -14.10 9.91
N LYS A 227 -2.01 -13.73 11.15
CA LYS A 227 -2.26 -12.42 11.70
C LYS A 227 -1.44 -11.40 10.91
N ASN A 228 -2.07 -10.31 10.47
CA ASN A 228 -1.38 -9.03 10.41
C ASN A 228 -0.96 -8.76 11.86
N LEU A 229 0.23 -9.22 12.23
CA LEU A 229 0.67 -9.20 13.61
C LEU A 229 0.84 -7.72 13.96
N ILE A 230 0.01 -7.26 14.88
CA ILE A 230 0.29 -6.01 15.55
C ILE A 230 1.11 -6.42 16.77
N PRO A 231 2.41 -6.04 16.83
CA PRO A 231 3.23 -6.38 17.98
C PRO A 231 2.64 -5.77 19.24
N SER A 232 2.72 -6.51 20.33
CA SER A 232 2.39 -5.94 21.64
C SER A 232 3.37 -4.81 21.98
N GLU A 233 3.02 -3.95 22.93
CA GLU A 233 3.93 -2.92 23.43
C GLU A 233 5.26 -3.54 23.92
N GLU A 234 5.21 -4.67 24.64
CA GLU A 234 6.41 -5.39 25.10
C GLU A 234 7.29 -5.81 23.91
N THR A 235 6.69 -6.42 22.89
CA THR A 235 7.39 -6.82 21.66
C THR A 235 7.99 -5.61 20.93
N CYS A 236 7.27 -4.48 20.85
CA CYS A 236 7.81 -3.25 20.28
C CYS A 236 9.07 -2.78 21.01
N MET A 237 9.03 -2.79 22.35
CA MET A 237 10.17 -2.39 23.19
C MET A 237 11.36 -3.34 23.02
N GLU A 238 11.13 -4.65 22.88
CA GLU A 238 12.16 -5.63 22.57
C GLU A 238 12.80 -5.39 21.20
N LEU A 239 12.02 -5.04 20.18
CA LEU A 239 12.54 -4.73 18.84
C LEU A 239 13.39 -3.46 18.86
N LEU A 240 12.92 -2.39 19.47
CA LEU A 240 13.70 -1.14 19.63
C LEU A 240 15.06 -1.43 20.29
N LYS A 241 15.08 -2.30 21.30
CA LYS A 241 16.32 -2.74 21.94
C LYS A 241 17.18 -3.60 21.00
N THR A 242 16.59 -4.54 20.29
CA THR A 242 17.28 -5.49 19.40
C THR A 242 17.95 -4.80 18.23
N TYR A 243 17.29 -3.78 17.66
CA TYR A 243 17.81 -2.99 16.54
C TYR A 243 18.65 -1.77 17.00
N GLY A 244 18.94 -1.67 18.30
CA GLY A 244 19.87 -0.66 18.81
C GLY A 244 19.33 0.77 18.75
N THR A 245 18.01 0.97 18.77
CA THR A 245 17.40 2.29 18.74
C THR A 245 17.90 3.12 19.94
N PRO A 246 18.42 4.35 19.74
CA PRO A 246 19.04 5.11 20.83
C PRO A 246 18.08 5.40 21.99
N PRO A 247 18.53 5.42 23.26
CA PRO A 247 17.64 5.61 24.40
C PRO A 247 16.82 6.90 24.38
N HIS A 248 17.31 7.97 23.75
CA HIS A 248 16.57 9.22 23.60
C HIS A 248 15.45 9.10 22.55
N VAL A 249 15.68 8.36 21.46
CA VAL A 249 14.68 8.04 20.44
C VAL A 249 13.60 7.12 21.03
N VAL A 250 13.97 6.12 21.82
CA VAL A 250 12.98 5.26 22.51
C VAL A 250 12.03 6.09 23.39
N ARG A 251 12.58 7.05 24.16
CA ARG A 251 11.74 7.96 24.97
C ARG A 251 10.84 8.85 24.11
N HIS A 252 11.29 9.23 22.92
CA HIS A 252 10.49 9.95 21.94
C HIS A 252 9.32 9.09 21.45
N CYS A 253 9.59 7.88 20.96
CA CYS A 253 8.56 6.95 20.50
C CYS A 253 7.49 6.66 21.57
N ILE A 254 7.90 6.53 22.84
CA ILE A 254 6.96 6.38 23.97
C ILE A 254 6.07 7.63 24.10
N ALA A 255 6.63 8.83 24.06
CA ALA A 255 5.84 10.07 24.16
C ALA A 255 4.89 10.24 22.95
N VAL A 256 5.32 9.86 21.74
CA VAL A 256 4.46 9.83 20.55
C VAL A 256 3.32 8.82 20.72
N LYS A 257 3.61 7.62 21.22
CA LYS A 257 2.60 6.60 21.54
C LYS A 257 1.57 7.11 22.53
N GLU A 258 1.99 7.72 23.64
CA GLU A 258 1.04 8.25 24.64
C GLU A 258 0.14 9.33 24.04
N THR A 259 0.72 10.25 23.25
CA THR A 259 -0.04 11.31 22.57
C THR A 259 -1.04 10.73 21.57
N ALA A 260 -0.59 9.83 20.69
CA ALA A 260 -1.44 9.19 19.68
C ALA A 260 -2.58 8.37 20.31
N MET A 261 -2.29 7.62 21.38
CA MET A 261 -3.28 6.78 22.05
C MET A 261 -4.35 7.58 22.79
N ARG A 262 -4.00 8.71 23.41
CA ARG A 262 -5.00 9.60 24.03
C ARG A 262 -5.96 10.15 22.98
N MET A 263 -5.44 10.65 21.86
CA MET A 263 -6.27 11.12 20.74
C MET A 263 -7.15 10.02 20.17
N ALA A 264 -6.59 8.84 19.89
CA ALA A 264 -7.32 7.73 19.28
C ALA A 264 -8.46 7.22 20.19
N LYS A 265 -8.21 7.10 21.50
CA LYS A 265 -9.25 6.73 22.47
C LYS A 265 -10.38 7.75 22.52
N ALA A 266 -10.05 9.04 22.61
CA ALA A 266 -11.05 10.11 22.64
C ALA A 266 -11.89 10.15 21.35
N LEU A 267 -11.27 9.92 20.19
CA LEU A 267 -11.99 9.81 18.91
C LEU A 267 -12.93 8.61 18.88
N ASN A 268 -12.48 7.43 19.34
CA ASN A 268 -13.33 6.23 19.40
C ASN A 268 -14.50 6.39 20.39
N GLU A 269 -14.29 7.07 21.51
CA GLU A 269 -15.37 7.45 22.45
C GLU A 269 -16.43 8.35 21.80
N ASN A 270 -16.07 9.08 20.74
CA ASN A 270 -16.94 9.96 19.97
C ASN A 270 -17.40 9.36 18.63
N GLY A 271 -17.28 8.03 18.46
CA GLY A 271 -17.90 7.29 17.35
C GLY A 271 -16.99 7.02 16.15
N GLU A 272 -15.70 7.36 16.22
CA GLU A 272 -14.72 6.85 15.25
C GLU A 272 -14.39 5.36 15.52
N ASN A 273 -13.79 4.68 14.56
CA ASN A 273 -13.45 3.25 14.66
C ASN A 273 -11.98 2.98 14.34
N LEU A 274 -11.09 3.58 15.12
CA LEU A 274 -9.63 3.46 14.96
C LEU A 274 -9.10 2.20 15.65
N ASP A 275 -8.15 1.50 15.02
CA ASP A 275 -7.42 0.40 15.63
C ASP A 275 -6.36 0.91 16.60
N LEU A 276 -6.70 0.88 17.89
CA LEU A 276 -5.81 1.31 18.97
C LEU A 276 -4.51 0.50 19.04
N SER A 277 -4.54 -0.79 18.70
CA SER A 277 -3.34 -1.63 18.75
C SER A 277 -2.38 -1.21 17.64
N LEU A 278 -2.92 -0.95 16.44
CA LEU A 278 -2.14 -0.51 15.30
C LEU A 278 -1.48 0.85 15.55
N VAL A 279 -2.24 1.81 16.09
CA VAL A 279 -1.72 3.13 16.48
C VAL A 279 -0.58 3.01 17.50
N GLN A 280 -0.76 2.17 18.54
CA GLN A 280 0.25 1.94 19.56
C GLN A 280 1.56 1.38 18.96
N ALA A 281 1.45 0.32 18.16
CA ALA A 281 2.60 -0.35 17.58
C ALA A 281 3.35 0.55 16.59
N ALA A 282 2.61 1.23 15.70
CA ALA A 282 3.21 2.13 14.72
C ALA A 282 3.90 3.33 15.39
N ALA A 283 3.30 3.92 16.43
CA ALA A 283 3.91 5.00 17.20
C ALA A 283 5.20 4.58 17.91
N LEU A 284 5.25 3.37 18.46
CA LEU A 284 6.46 2.85 19.10
C LEU A 284 7.57 2.55 18.09
N LEU A 285 7.22 2.06 16.90
CA LEU A 285 8.20 1.54 15.94
C LEU A 285 8.58 2.51 14.80
N HIS A 286 7.91 3.67 14.64
CA HIS A 286 8.15 4.58 13.51
C HIS A 286 9.61 5.00 13.31
N ASP A 287 10.34 5.16 14.41
CA ASP A 287 11.73 5.59 14.43
C ASP A 287 12.70 4.44 14.79
N ILE A 288 12.29 3.17 14.66
CA ILE A 288 13.13 2.00 15.03
C ILE A 288 14.51 2.02 14.38
N ALA A 289 14.61 2.52 13.15
CA ALA A 289 15.84 2.61 12.38
C ALA A 289 16.43 4.04 12.35
N ARG A 290 16.17 4.88 13.36
CA ARG A 290 16.47 6.33 13.32
C ARG A 290 17.92 6.71 12.98
N THR A 291 18.88 5.83 13.22
CA THR A 291 20.31 6.06 12.91
C THR A 291 20.65 5.80 11.44
N GLU A 292 19.75 5.18 10.68
CA GLU A 292 19.93 4.86 9.27
C GLU A 292 19.44 5.99 8.37
N GLU A 293 20.04 6.13 7.20
CA GLU A 293 19.45 6.93 6.13
C GLU A 293 18.14 6.28 5.65
N ASN A 294 17.13 7.11 5.35
CA ASN A 294 15.79 6.65 4.98
C ASN A 294 15.16 5.74 6.06
N HIS A 295 15.27 6.14 7.33
CA HIS A 295 14.84 5.33 8.47
C HIS A 295 13.39 4.85 8.41
N GLY A 296 12.47 5.59 7.79
CA GLY A 296 11.09 5.14 7.59
C GLY A 296 11.02 3.88 6.70
N VAL A 297 11.76 3.84 5.60
CA VAL A 297 11.82 2.67 4.70
C VAL A 297 12.55 1.51 5.37
N LYS A 298 13.67 1.77 6.05
CA LYS A 298 14.41 0.74 6.79
C LYS A 298 13.60 0.17 7.95
N GLY A 299 12.89 1.03 8.67
CA GLY A 299 11.98 0.65 9.74
C GLY A 299 10.81 -0.20 9.23
N ALA A 300 10.27 0.12 8.06
CA ALA A 300 9.26 -0.69 7.39
C ALA A 300 9.80 -2.09 7.05
N ILE A 301 10.99 -2.20 6.43
CA ILE A 301 11.62 -3.49 6.12
C ILE A 301 11.84 -4.33 7.39
N ILE A 302 12.24 -3.69 8.50
CA ILE A 302 12.36 -4.36 9.80
C ILE A 302 11.00 -4.91 10.24
N ALA A 303 9.96 -4.08 10.24
CA ALA A 303 8.61 -4.49 10.62
C ALA A 303 8.07 -5.62 9.73
N GLU A 304 8.28 -5.55 8.41
CA GLU A 304 7.91 -6.60 7.44
C GLU A 304 8.64 -7.92 7.73
N LYS A 305 9.94 -7.86 8.04
CA LYS A 305 10.72 -9.06 8.41
C LYS A 305 10.14 -9.80 9.62
N HIS A 306 9.45 -9.10 10.51
CA HIS A 306 8.77 -9.68 11.68
C HIS A 306 7.28 -9.95 11.47
N GLY A 307 6.76 -9.76 10.26
CA GLY A 307 5.37 -10.02 9.91
C GLY A 307 4.38 -8.89 10.24
N TYR A 308 4.88 -7.69 10.57
CA TYR A 308 4.09 -6.54 11.02
C TYR A 308 3.76 -5.59 9.87
N HIS A 309 3.06 -6.09 8.85
CA HIS A 309 2.92 -5.39 7.56
C HIS A 309 2.10 -4.11 7.62
N GLN A 310 1.00 -4.08 8.40
CA GLN A 310 0.23 -2.85 8.61
C GLN A 310 1.05 -1.78 9.32
N VAL A 311 1.81 -2.18 10.34
CA VAL A 311 2.75 -1.29 11.03
C VAL A 311 3.82 -0.80 10.05
N ALA A 312 4.40 -1.68 9.25
CA ALA A 312 5.40 -1.32 8.25
C ALA A 312 4.89 -0.27 7.24
N LYS A 313 3.66 -0.44 6.73
CA LYS A 313 3.01 0.54 5.84
C LYS A 313 2.94 1.93 6.48
N MET A 314 2.59 2.00 7.76
CA MET A 314 2.51 3.27 8.46
C MET A 314 3.87 3.93 8.68
N ILE A 315 4.86 3.12 9.06
CA ILE A 315 6.23 3.57 9.29
C ILE A 315 6.89 4.02 7.99
N LYS A 316 6.65 3.33 6.87
CA LYS A 316 7.28 3.63 5.57
C LYS A 316 7.09 5.10 5.17
N CYS A 317 5.90 5.65 5.41
CA CYS A 317 5.50 6.95 4.91
C CYS A 317 5.45 8.08 5.97
N HIS A 318 5.72 7.81 7.25
CA HIS A 318 5.48 8.79 8.34
C HIS A 318 6.24 10.13 8.15
N MET A 319 7.43 10.10 7.56
CA MET A 319 8.24 11.31 7.30
C MET A 319 7.66 12.22 6.20
N PHE A 320 6.93 11.65 5.25
CA PHE A 320 6.47 12.36 4.05
C PHE A 320 4.96 12.47 3.95
N TYR A 321 4.22 11.82 4.86
CA TYR A 321 2.77 11.79 4.86
C TYR A 321 2.16 13.19 4.90
N ALA A 322 1.49 13.55 3.81
CA ALA A 322 0.65 14.72 3.72
C ALA A 322 -0.71 14.37 4.31
N THR A 323 -0.94 14.88 5.51
CA THR A 323 -2.23 14.80 6.20
C THR A 323 -3.29 15.49 5.36
N ASN A 324 -4.38 14.78 5.04
CA ASN A 324 -5.47 15.35 4.24
C ASN A 324 -6.65 15.71 5.18
N PRO A 325 -6.77 16.98 5.61
CA PRO A 325 -7.76 17.36 6.62
C PRO A 325 -9.22 17.22 6.22
N TYR A 326 -9.46 17.01 4.92
CA TYR A 326 -10.82 16.90 4.39
C TYR A 326 -11.09 15.55 3.72
N LYS A 327 -10.41 14.47 4.14
CA LYS A 327 -10.95 13.10 3.98
C LYS A 327 -12.19 12.95 4.86
N ASN A 328 -13.12 12.07 4.50
CA ASN A 328 -14.34 11.89 5.29
C ASN A 328 -14.08 11.37 6.71
N ASN A 329 -13.02 10.57 6.91
CA ASN A 329 -12.68 9.96 8.20
C ASN A 329 -11.24 10.29 8.59
N ILE A 330 -10.98 10.38 9.90
CA ILE A 330 -9.62 10.40 10.47
C ILE A 330 -9.15 8.95 10.56
N ASN A 331 -7.91 8.68 10.16
CA ASN A 331 -7.34 7.33 10.25
C ASN A 331 -6.09 7.27 11.16
N GLU A 332 -5.58 6.05 11.37
CA GLU A 332 -4.43 5.77 12.23
C GLU A 332 -3.15 6.47 11.74
N GLN A 333 -2.98 6.65 10.43
CA GLN A 333 -1.82 7.34 9.85
C GLN A 333 -1.84 8.84 10.19
N ASP A 334 -3.02 9.48 10.15
CA ASP A 334 -3.20 10.87 10.51
C ASP A 334 -2.78 11.08 11.98
N LEU A 335 -3.23 10.19 12.88
CA LEU A 335 -2.89 10.21 14.30
C LEU A 335 -1.41 10.02 14.58
N LEU A 336 -0.77 9.03 13.96
CA LEU A 336 0.66 8.78 14.10
C LEU A 336 1.46 10.03 13.72
N CYS A 337 1.21 10.58 12.53
CA CYS A 337 1.98 11.70 12.00
C CYS A 337 1.73 12.98 12.80
N LEU A 338 0.50 13.22 13.24
CA LEU A 338 0.19 14.38 14.05
C LEU A 338 0.82 14.29 15.44
N ALA A 339 0.76 13.12 16.08
CA ALA A 339 1.37 12.89 17.39
C ALA A 339 2.88 13.09 17.36
N ASP A 340 3.58 12.55 16.36
CA ASP A 340 5.02 12.77 16.15
C ASP A 340 5.35 14.28 16.05
N ARG A 341 4.52 15.02 15.30
CA ARG A 341 4.64 16.48 15.14
C ARG A 341 4.24 17.29 16.37
N MET A 342 3.66 16.70 17.40
CA MET A 342 3.32 17.37 18.66
C MET A 342 4.31 17.05 19.78
N VAL A 343 5.27 16.14 19.52
CA VAL A 343 6.28 15.72 20.49
C VAL A 343 7.65 16.29 20.11
N LYS A 344 8.38 16.77 21.11
CA LYS A 344 9.78 17.16 20.99
C LYS A 344 10.59 16.44 22.05
N GLU A 345 11.66 15.76 21.62
CA GLU A 345 12.38 14.82 22.48
C GLU A 345 11.37 13.83 23.07
N ASN A 346 11.12 13.89 24.38
CA ASN A 346 10.21 12.99 25.08
C ASN A 346 9.01 13.72 25.74
N LYS A 347 8.64 14.90 25.24
CA LYS A 347 7.53 15.69 25.79
C LYS A 347 6.59 16.17 24.71
N TYR A 348 5.30 16.12 25.01
CA TYR A 348 4.29 16.88 24.28
C TYR A 348 4.59 18.37 24.40
N VAL A 349 4.57 19.09 23.28
CA VAL A 349 4.82 20.53 23.21
C VAL A 349 3.71 21.30 22.50
N GLY A 350 2.67 20.60 22.05
CA GLY A 350 1.65 21.16 21.17
C GLY A 350 2.14 21.31 19.72
N LEU A 351 1.18 21.42 18.81
CA LEU A 351 1.49 21.50 17.38
C LEU A 351 2.18 22.83 17.03
N ASP A 352 1.63 23.96 17.48
CA ASP A 352 2.10 25.29 17.09
C ASP A 352 3.56 25.53 17.49
N ASN A 353 3.93 25.17 18.72
CA ASN A 353 5.31 25.33 19.21
C ASN A 353 6.31 24.47 18.43
N ARG A 354 5.93 23.23 18.08
CA ARG A 354 6.81 22.34 17.33
C ARG A 354 7.02 22.84 15.91
N MET A 355 5.95 23.29 15.28
CA MET A 355 5.96 23.72 13.89
C MET A 355 6.69 25.06 13.72
N GLN A 356 6.52 26.01 14.64
CA GLN A 356 7.28 27.27 14.64
C GLN A 356 8.80 27.02 14.76
N TYR A 357 9.22 26.10 15.63
CA TYR A 357 10.64 25.75 15.76
C TYR A 357 11.24 25.18 14.46
N VAL A 358 10.49 24.36 13.72
CA VAL A 358 10.93 23.83 12.42
C VAL A 358 11.04 24.95 11.40
N LEU A 359 10.04 25.84 11.35
CA LEU A 359 10.01 26.99 10.45
C LEU A 359 11.21 27.93 10.70
N ASP A 360 11.46 28.30 11.95
CA ASP A 360 12.57 29.19 12.33
C ASP A 360 13.93 28.62 11.91
N LYS A 361 14.12 27.29 12.06
CA LYS A 361 15.35 26.60 11.66
C LYS A 361 15.56 26.63 10.14
N LEU A 362 14.49 26.49 9.36
CA LEU A 362 14.55 26.53 7.89
C LEU A 362 14.78 27.94 7.37
N ILE A 363 14.13 28.94 7.96
CA ILE A 363 14.37 30.36 7.68
C ILE A 363 15.85 30.69 7.94
N ALA A 364 16.38 30.28 9.10
CA ALA A 364 17.78 30.48 9.43
C ALA A 364 18.76 29.77 8.47
N ALA A 365 18.34 28.67 7.85
CA ALA A 365 19.10 27.94 6.85
C ALA A 365 18.94 28.48 5.41
N GLY A 366 18.09 29.50 5.19
CA GLY A 366 17.82 30.06 3.87
C GLY A 366 17.05 29.13 2.94
N ILE A 367 16.33 28.14 3.48
CA ILE A 367 15.55 27.16 2.73
C ILE A 367 14.15 27.72 2.47
N ASP A 368 13.60 27.49 1.28
CA ASP A 368 12.22 27.84 0.96
C ASP A 368 11.25 27.15 1.93
N THR A 369 10.37 27.94 2.53
CA THR A 369 9.48 27.50 3.61
C THR A 369 8.03 27.33 3.17
N GLU A 370 7.68 27.68 1.94
CA GLU A 370 6.30 27.66 1.45
C GLU A 370 5.66 26.28 1.63
N ARG A 371 6.36 25.22 1.20
CA ARG A 371 5.95 23.81 1.39
C ARG A 371 5.75 23.43 2.86
N VAL A 372 6.58 23.95 3.76
CA VAL A 372 6.50 23.64 5.19
C VAL A 372 5.33 24.39 5.83
N ARG A 373 5.12 25.65 5.48
CA ARG A 373 3.96 26.43 5.92
C ARG A 373 2.64 25.80 5.49
N HIS A 374 2.59 25.22 4.30
CA HIS A 374 1.39 24.52 3.85
C HIS A 374 1.11 23.27 4.69
N ARG A 375 2.12 22.42 4.91
CA ARG A 375 2.00 21.25 5.79
C ARG A 375 1.61 21.64 7.21
N MET A 376 2.10 22.80 7.68
CA MET A 376 1.71 23.35 8.97
C MET A 376 0.21 23.62 9.04
N GLU A 377 -0.35 24.26 8.01
CA GLU A 377 -1.78 24.53 7.93
C GLU A 377 -2.62 23.24 7.84
N GLU A 378 -2.20 22.25 7.04
CA GLU A 378 -2.91 20.96 6.95
C GLU A 378 -2.98 20.26 8.31
N ASN A 379 -1.87 20.26 9.08
CA ASN A 379 -1.86 19.70 10.43
C ASN A 379 -2.77 20.48 11.39
N ARG A 380 -2.81 21.81 11.25
CA ARG A 380 -3.70 22.67 12.04
C ARG A 380 -5.16 22.33 11.80
N LEU A 381 -5.56 22.14 10.54
CA LEU A 381 -6.92 21.75 10.16
C LEU A 381 -7.30 20.35 10.66
N ILE A 382 -6.38 19.37 10.62
CA ILE A 382 -6.64 18.05 11.24
C ILE A 382 -6.80 18.19 12.75
N LYS A 383 -5.93 18.95 13.42
CA LYS A 383 -6.05 19.22 14.85
C LYS A 383 -7.42 19.80 15.19
N GLU A 384 -7.84 20.88 14.52
CA GLU A 384 -9.16 21.50 14.76
C GLU A 384 -10.31 20.52 14.56
N ARG A 385 -10.21 19.65 13.56
CA ARG A 385 -11.22 18.64 13.30
C ARG A 385 -11.27 17.58 14.42
N ILE A 386 -10.12 17.08 14.85
CA ILE A 386 -10.04 16.16 15.99
C ILE A 386 -10.68 16.83 17.21
N GLU A 387 -10.30 18.07 17.52
CA GLU A 387 -10.82 18.85 18.64
C GLU A 387 -12.34 19.03 18.58
N LYS A 388 -12.87 19.29 17.39
CA LYS A 388 -14.32 19.37 17.14
C LYS A 388 -15.03 18.03 17.38
N THR A 389 -14.43 16.92 16.95
CA THR A 389 -14.99 15.58 17.16
C THR A 389 -14.98 15.20 18.64
N ILE A 390 -13.90 15.49 19.37
CA ILE A 390 -13.77 15.13 20.80
C ILE A 390 -14.41 16.15 21.75
N GLY A 391 -14.77 17.34 21.26
CA GLY A 391 -15.43 18.40 22.04
C GLY A 391 -14.53 19.14 23.03
N LYS A 392 -13.21 19.04 22.90
CA LYS A 392 -12.19 19.72 23.73
C LYS A 392 -10.90 19.89 22.93
N SER A 393 -9.98 20.75 23.39
CA SER A 393 -8.68 20.87 22.75
C SER A 393 -7.80 19.64 22.99
N ILE A 394 -6.87 19.36 22.07
CA ILE A 394 -5.87 18.30 22.27
C ILE A 394 -4.94 18.69 23.42
N ASP A 395 -4.65 19.98 23.61
CA ASP A 395 -3.85 20.45 24.74
C ASP A 395 -4.52 20.07 26.08
N GLU A 396 -5.83 20.32 26.24
CA GLU A 396 -6.62 19.86 27.41
C GLU A 396 -6.69 18.35 27.54
N LEU A 397 -6.57 17.59 26.44
CA LEU A 397 -6.53 16.12 26.46
C LEU A 397 -5.16 15.59 26.97
N MET A 398 -4.10 16.41 26.86
CA MET A 398 -2.74 16.04 27.24
C MET A 398 -2.36 16.49 28.66
N GLU A 399 -3.11 17.43 29.25
CA GLU A 399 -3.13 17.70 30.70
C GLU A 399 -3.65 16.49 31.50
#